data_AF-A0A960G518-F1
#
_entry.id   AF-A0A960G518-F1
#
_cell.length_a   1.000
_cell.length_b   1.000
_cell.length_c   1.000
_cell.angle_alpha   90.00
_cell.angle_beta   90.00
_cell.angle_gamma   90.00
#
_symmetry.space_group_name_H-M   'P 1'
#
loop_
_entity.id
_entity.type
_entity.pdbx_description
1 polymer ?
#
loop_
_entity_poly.entity_id
_entity_poly.type
_entity_poly.pdbx_seq_one_letter_code
_entity_poly.pdbx_strand_id
1 'polypeptide(L)'
;MTSQKDTGSNSGYETPEDWALENAARMAELTARNGVDLTWAEAHRALLANNALVEAPAYAPTGDAGQYEEIPTVPGALIGWRDPTFVEAVACGRVHFEGKIYVPINPSTSKITVAIPWSLAGELTSRLAFILGCSAKGQLDGIDQVEVTTLLANLTFSVSRELHFSAEGEEEGDVPDAEGPDYDPGDDWAGGESTERPRDMVEGRCYLLMRSCDVHRAAAVIAQAKSSLTAAAADVTEIDASARTASGEATLDLEPQLPQFMSDPDLCDEFLWGLDHWISPAA
;
A
#
# COMPACT_ATOMS: atom_id res chain seq x y z
N MET A 1 45.47 3.61 -17.42
CA MET A 1 45.02 3.56 -16.01
C MET A 1 44.00 4.66 -15.82
N THR A 2 42.74 4.35 -16.10
CA THR A 2 41.59 5.23 -15.93
C THR A 2 41.14 5.14 -14.48
N SER A 3 41.44 6.17 -13.69
CA SER A 3 40.93 6.32 -12.33
C SER A 3 39.48 6.77 -12.43
N GLN A 4 38.57 5.87 -12.02
CA GLN A 4 37.17 6.17 -11.78
C GLN A 4 37.07 7.32 -10.77
N LYS A 5 36.40 8.40 -11.18
CA LYS A 5 35.86 9.37 -10.22
C LYS A 5 34.69 8.71 -9.52
N ASP A 6 34.90 8.30 -8.28
CA ASP A 6 33.83 8.06 -7.32
C ASP A 6 32.92 9.28 -7.28
N THR A 7 31.66 9.07 -7.64
CA THR A 7 30.58 10.02 -7.49
C THR A 7 29.49 9.32 -6.69
N GLY A 8 29.36 9.65 -5.39
CA GLY A 8 28.17 9.28 -4.62
C GLY A 8 28.39 9.00 -3.14
N SER A 9 28.20 10.04 -2.33
CA SER A 9 27.70 10.00 -0.94
C SER A 9 28.62 9.46 0.18
N ASN A 10 29.56 10.30 0.62
CA ASN A 10 30.02 10.27 2.02
C ASN A 10 28.98 11.05 2.85
N SER A 11 28.02 10.37 3.48
CA SER A 11 27.20 11.04 4.50
C SER A 11 28.07 11.21 5.75
N GLY A 12 28.55 12.43 6.00
CA GLY A 12 29.50 12.77 7.07
C GLY A 12 28.97 12.69 8.50
N TYR A 13 27.99 11.82 8.77
CA TYR A 13 27.41 11.64 10.09
C TYR A 13 28.22 10.62 10.89
N GLU A 14 28.70 11.02 12.07
CA GLU A 14 29.48 10.15 12.95
C GLU A 14 28.58 9.21 13.76
N THR A 15 27.33 9.61 14.06
CA THR A 15 26.36 8.85 14.85
C THR A 15 24.89 9.05 14.38
N PRO A 16 23.97 8.12 14.67
CA PRO A 16 22.52 8.32 14.46
C PRO A 16 21.97 9.54 15.21
N GLU A 17 22.53 9.88 16.38
CA GLU A 17 22.18 11.05 17.16
C GLU A 17 22.50 12.34 16.41
N ASP A 18 23.73 12.50 15.90
CA ASP A 18 24.11 13.68 15.12
C ASP A 18 23.28 13.80 13.84
N TRP A 19 23.04 12.67 13.17
CA TRP A 19 22.16 12.62 12.00
C TRP A 19 20.73 13.06 12.31
N ALA A 20 20.14 12.57 13.41
CA ALA A 20 18.78 12.92 13.78
C ALA A 20 18.68 14.42 14.13
N LEU A 21 19.71 14.98 14.79
CA LEU A 21 19.77 16.41 15.13
C LEU A 21 19.73 17.28 13.87
N GLU A 22 20.53 16.93 12.87
CA GLU A 22 20.61 17.66 11.60
C GLU A 22 19.33 17.53 10.76
N ASN A 23 18.61 16.41 10.89
CA ASN A 23 17.41 16.12 10.09
C ASN A 23 16.07 16.43 10.81
N ALA A 24 16.08 16.78 12.09
CA ALA A 24 14.87 17.07 12.86
C ALA A 24 14.06 18.24 12.28
N ALA A 25 14.72 19.30 11.80
CA ALA A 25 14.05 20.42 11.15
C ALA A 25 13.35 19.99 9.85
N ARG A 26 13.99 19.09 9.09
CA ARG A 26 13.43 18.55 7.85
C ARG A 26 12.21 17.67 8.12
N MET A 27 12.28 16.82 9.15
CA MET A 27 11.17 16.00 9.61
C MET A 27 9.96 16.87 10.04
N ALA A 28 10.20 17.95 10.79
CA ALA A 28 9.15 18.89 11.19
C ALA A 28 8.51 19.58 9.97
N GLU A 29 9.31 20.02 8.99
CA GLU A 29 8.79 20.61 7.74
C GLU A 29 7.91 19.64 6.95
N LEU A 30 8.36 18.39 6.82
CA LEU A 30 7.64 17.35 6.07
C LEU A 30 6.28 16.99 6.68
N THR A 31 6.22 16.94 8.01
CA THR A 31 4.98 16.66 8.76
C THR A 31 4.04 17.86 8.73
N ALA A 32 4.56 19.08 8.93
CA ALA A 32 3.77 20.32 8.91
C ALA A 32 3.09 20.56 7.55
N ARG A 33 3.77 20.23 6.44
CA ARG A 33 3.19 20.26 5.08
C ARG A 33 1.93 19.42 4.93
N ASN A 34 1.77 18.39 5.76
CA ASN A 34 0.61 17.49 5.77
C ASN A 34 -0.27 17.73 7.01
N GLY A 35 -0.15 18.92 7.62
CA GLY A 35 -0.97 19.39 8.72
C GLY A 35 -0.61 18.82 10.09
N VAL A 36 0.53 18.15 10.27
CA VAL A 36 0.99 17.68 11.59
C VAL A 36 2.15 18.54 12.05
N ASP A 37 1.91 19.41 13.03
CA ASP A 37 2.97 20.22 13.61
C ASP A 37 3.75 19.42 14.65
N LEU A 38 5.06 19.32 14.46
CA LEU A 38 5.99 18.77 15.45
C LEU A 38 6.95 19.84 15.92
N THR A 39 7.24 19.84 17.21
CA THR A 39 8.42 20.54 17.71
C THR A 39 9.69 19.85 17.21
N TRP A 40 10.79 20.60 17.14
CA TRP A 40 12.09 20.05 16.77
C TRP A 40 12.50 18.87 17.68
N ALA A 41 12.18 18.93 18.98
CA ALA A 41 12.52 17.87 19.94
C ALA A 41 11.69 16.59 19.72
N GLU A 42 10.43 16.72 19.31
CA GLU A 42 9.58 15.58 18.93
C GLU A 42 10.05 14.95 17.63
N ALA A 43 10.39 15.77 16.63
CA ALA A 43 10.94 15.31 15.37
C ALA A 43 12.26 14.54 15.57
N HIS A 44 13.19 15.09 16.36
CA HIS A 44 14.44 14.43 16.74
C HIS A 44 14.20 13.07 17.40
N ARG A 45 13.30 13.02 18.40
CA ARG A 45 12.97 11.78 19.10
C ARG A 45 12.32 10.74 18.19
N ALA A 46 11.45 11.16 17.27
CA ALA A 46 10.80 10.28 16.32
C ALA A 46 11.82 9.63 15.37
N LEU A 47 12.81 10.38 14.89
CA LEU A 47 13.87 9.86 14.03
C LEU A 47 14.71 8.80 14.76
N LEU A 48 15.11 9.07 16.01
CA LEU A 48 15.85 8.10 16.82
C LEU A 48 15.05 6.83 17.13
N ALA A 49 13.77 6.98 17.50
CA ALA A 49 12.90 5.86 17.79
C ALA A 49 12.70 4.96 16.56
N ASN A 50 12.47 5.55 15.38
CA ASN A 50 12.34 4.77 14.15
C ASN A 50 13.66 4.15 13.71
N ASN A 51 14.80 4.80 13.94
CA ASN A 51 16.10 4.17 13.69
C ASN A 51 16.29 2.91 14.54
N ALA A 52 15.99 3.00 15.84
CA ALA A 52 16.07 1.86 16.75
C ALA A 52 15.16 0.71 16.33
N LEU A 53 13.97 1.00 15.77
CA LEU A 53 13.06 -0.02 15.24
C LEU A 53 13.64 -0.73 14.00
N VAL A 54 14.29 0.00 13.10
CA VAL A 54 14.89 -0.58 11.89
C VAL A 54 16.15 -1.39 12.21
N GLU A 55 16.89 -1.02 13.25
CA GLU A 55 18.06 -1.77 13.72
C GLU A 55 17.71 -2.93 14.66
N ALA A 56 16.45 -3.03 15.12
CA ALA A 56 16.03 -4.11 15.99
C ALA A 56 16.01 -5.45 15.23
N PRO A 57 16.54 -6.54 15.82
CA PRO A 57 16.43 -7.86 15.21
C PRO A 57 14.96 -8.27 15.08
N ALA A 58 14.61 -8.82 13.92
CA ALA A 58 13.28 -9.37 13.65
C ALA A 58 13.26 -10.86 14.06
N TYR A 59 12.13 -11.31 14.61
CA TYR A 59 11.98 -12.69 15.06
C TYR A 59 10.72 -13.32 14.45
N ALA A 60 10.83 -14.57 14.01
CA ALA A 60 9.72 -15.39 13.53
C ALA A 60 9.40 -16.48 14.56
N PRO A 61 8.10 -16.80 14.80
CA PRO A 61 7.74 -17.96 15.60
C PRO A 61 8.16 -19.25 14.90
N THR A 62 8.68 -20.21 15.65
CA THR A 62 9.17 -21.50 15.09
C THR A 62 8.10 -22.58 15.04
N GLY A 63 6.87 -22.28 15.44
CA GLY A 63 5.76 -23.24 15.57
C GLY A 63 5.66 -23.91 16.95
N ASP A 64 6.70 -23.79 17.79
CA ASP A 64 6.65 -24.19 19.20
C ASP A 64 6.24 -23.02 20.10
N ALA A 65 5.35 -23.27 21.06
CA ALA A 65 4.86 -22.23 21.96
C ALA A 65 6.02 -21.54 22.72
N GLY A 66 6.17 -20.24 22.50
CA GLY A 66 7.18 -19.41 23.15
C GLY A 66 8.60 -19.51 22.57
N GLN A 67 8.79 -20.16 21.42
CA GLN A 67 10.07 -20.17 20.71
C GLN A 67 10.04 -19.25 19.50
N TYR A 68 11.12 -18.48 19.35
CA TYR A 68 11.31 -17.51 18.29
C TYR A 68 12.72 -17.66 17.72
N GLU A 69 12.83 -17.64 16.40
CA GLU A 69 14.10 -17.61 15.68
C GLU A 69 14.33 -16.22 15.09
N GLU A 70 15.56 -15.71 15.21
CA GLU A 70 15.94 -14.45 14.57
C GLU A 70 15.89 -14.62 13.05
N ILE A 71 15.10 -13.77 12.40
CA ILE A 71 15.03 -13.70 10.94
C ILE A 71 16.35 -13.08 10.48
N PRO A 72 17.14 -13.78 9.63
CA PRO A 72 18.38 -13.23 9.11
C PRO A 72 18.13 -11.88 8.44
N THR A 73 18.75 -10.83 8.98
CA THR A 73 18.61 -9.50 8.39
C THR A 73 19.30 -9.50 7.03
N VAL A 74 18.54 -9.36 5.95
CA VAL A 74 19.11 -9.22 4.61
C VAL A 74 19.69 -7.81 4.48
N PRO A 75 21.02 -7.65 4.28
CA PRO A 75 21.62 -6.33 4.17
C PRO A 75 20.96 -5.52 3.05
N GLY A 76 20.45 -4.33 3.38
CA GLY A 76 19.77 -3.44 2.44
C GLY A 76 18.29 -3.72 2.19
N ALA A 77 17.66 -4.67 2.91
CA ALA A 77 16.22 -4.91 2.81
C ALA A 77 15.37 -3.84 3.50
N LEU A 78 15.92 -3.15 4.50
CA LEU A 78 15.27 -2.05 5.20
C LEU A 78 15.94 -0.72 4.87
N ILE A 79 15.13 0.33 4.76
CA ILE A 79 15.59 1.72 4.62
C ILE A 79 16.22 2.08 5.97
N GLY A 80 17.55 2.08 6.06
CA GLY A 80 18.26 2.54 7.24
C GLY A 80 18.37 4.07 7.27
N TRP A 81 18.75 4.65 8.40
CA TRP A 81 18.91 6.10 8.57
C TRP A 81 19.87 6.78 7.58
N ARG A 82 20.79 6.00 6.97
CA ARG A 82 21.70 6.48 5.92
C ARG A 82 21.03 6.62 4.55
N ASP A 83 19.85 6.04 4.36
CA ASP A 83 19.09 6.20 3.14
C ASP A 83 18.48 7.61 3.08
N PRO A 84 18.63 8.34 1.95
CA PRO A 84 18.11 9.70 1.82
C PRO A 84 16.58 9.80 1.96
N THR A 85 15.85 8.70 1.82
CA THR A 85 14.38 8.65 1.95
C THR A 85 13.92 8.37 3.38
N PHE A 86 14.82 8.02 4.30
CA PHE A 86 14.45 7.60 5.66
C PHE A 86 13.65 8.67 6.41
N VAL A 87 14.10 9.93 6.35
CA VAL A 87 13.42 11.05 7.03
C VAL A 87 11.99 11.22 6.49
N GLU A 88 11.79 11.06 5.19
CA GLU A 88 10.48 11.18 4.55
C GLU A 88 9.58 9.98 4.90
N ALA A 89 10.15 8.77 5.02
CA ALA A 89 9.42 7.59 5.47
C ALA A 89 8.93 7.73 6.92
N VAL A 90 9.78 8.25 7.82
CA VAL A 90 9.40 8.52 9.21
C VAL A 90 8.32 9.62 9.28
N ALA A 91 8.44 10.67 8.45
CA ALA A 91 7.41 11.70 8.33
C ALA A 91 6.06 11.14 7.88
N CYS A 92 6.08 10.29 6.85
CA CYS A 92 4.90 9.59 6.35
C CYS A 92 4.21 8.78 7.45
N GLY A 93 4.96 7.92 8.14
CA GLY A 93 4.43 7.12 9.24
C GLY A 93 3.82 7.96 10.36
N ARG A 94 4.47 9.08 10.72
CA ARG A 94 3.94 9.99 11.74
C ARG A 94 2.65 10.68 11.32
N VAL A 95 2.54 11.11 10.06
CA VAL A 95 1.34 11.76 9.54
C VAL A 95 0.17 10.77 9.49
N HIS A 96 0.42 9.52 9.10
CA HIS A 96 -0.58 8.47 9.11
C HIS A 96 -1.03 8.08 10.52
N PHE A 97 -0.12 8.07 11.50
CA PHE A 97 -0.49 7.85 12.91
C PHE A 97 -1.49 8.90 13.43
N GLU A 98 -1.41 10.14 12.94
CA GLU A 98 -2.37 11.21 13.26
C GLU A 98 -3.65 11.16 12.40
N GLY A 99 -3.86 10.07 11.64
CA GLY A 99 -5.03 9.88 10.78
C GLY A 99 -5.06 10.79 9.55
N LYS A 100 -3.92 11.35 9.13
CA LYS A 100 -3.83 12.27 7.98
C LYS A 100 -3.24 11.61 6.74
N ILE A 101 -3.55 12.21 5.59
CA ILE A 101 -3.01 11.82 4.29
C ILE A 101 -1.62 12.40 4.17
N TYR A 102 -0.65 11.55 3.82
CA TYR A 102 0.71 11.97 3.53
C TYR A 102 0.93 12.01 2.02
N VAL A 103 1.32 13.18 1.50
CA VAL A 103 1.70 13.34 0.11
C VAL A 103 3.22 13.60 0.03
N PRO A 104 3.98 12.69 -0.62
CA PRO A 104 5.42 12.87 -0.79
C PRO A 104 5.78 14.16 -1.51
N ILE A 105 7.03 14.60 -1.40
CA ILE A 105 7.49 15.83 -2.08
C ILE A 105 7.40 15.68 -3.60
N ASN A 106 7.80 14.51 -4.10
CA ASN A 106 7.77 14.16 -5.52
C ASN A 106 6.96 12.88 -5.71
N PRO A 107 5.61 12.95 -5.68
CA PRO A 107 4.78 11.76 -5.60
C PRO A 107 4.99 10.76 -6.74
N SER A 108 5.28 11.25 -7.95
CA SER A 108 5.49 10.45 -9.16
C SER A 108 6.81 9.66 -9.18
N THR A 109 7.82 10.08 -8.42
CA THR A 109 9.13 9.42 -8.37
C THR A 109 9.48 8.88 -6.99
N SER A 110 8.68 9.23 -5.98
CA SER A 110 8.90 8.83 -4.60
C SER A 110 8.63 7.35 -4.39
N LYS A 111 9.59 6.69 -3.74
CA LYS A 111 9.49 5.29 -3.30
C LYS A 111 8.84 5.16 -1.92
N ILE A 112 8.44 6.28 -1.31
CA ILE A 112 7.75 6.28 -0.02
C ILE A 112 6.44 5.52 -0.16
N THR A 113 6.21 4.63 0.80
CA THR A 113 4.98 3.86 0.90
C THR A 113 3.93 4.72 1.61
N VAL A 114 2.78 4.91 0.96
CA VAL A 114 1.65 5.71 1.44
C VAL A 114 0.46 4.81 1.74
N ALA A 115 -0.38 5.22 2.68
CA ALA A 115 -1.62 4.54 3.02
C ALA A 115 -2.73 4.89 2.00
N ILE A 116 -3.24 3.87 1.30
CA ILE A 116 -4.36 3.97 0.35
C ILE A 116 -5.53 3.13 0.89
N PRO A 117 -6.78 3.60 0.87
CA PRO A 117 -7.93 2.78 1.27
C PRO A 117 -7.98 1.44 0.51
N TRP A 118 -8.30 0.36 1.21
CA TRP A 118 -8.34 -0.99 0.65
C TRP A 118 -9.19 -1.07 -0.63
N SER A 119 -10.38 -0.46 -0.62
CA SER A 119 -11.29 -0.44 -1.76
C SER A 119 -10.61 0.16 -3.00
N LEU A 120 -9.96 1.32 -2.85
CA LEU A 120 -9.25 1.99 -3.94
C LEU A 120 -8.05 1.17 -4.42
N ALA A 121 -7.30 0.55 -3.52
CA ALA A 121 -6.14 -0.28 -3.88
C ALA A 121 -6.55 -1.58 -4.62
N GLY A 122 -7.61 -2.24 -4.16
CA GLY A 122 -8.18 -3.42 -4.83
C GLY A 122 -8.77 -3.08 -6.20
N GLU A 123 -9.43 -1.93 -6.31
CA GLU A 123 -9.95 -1.45 -7.58
C GLU A 123 -8.81 -1.06 -8.54
N LEU A 124 -7.77 -0.37 -8.07
CA LEU A 124 -6.57 -0.03 -8.86
C LEU A 124 -5.94 -1.26 -9.51
N THR A 125 -5.73 -2.32 -8.72
CA THR A 125 -5.16 -3.59 -9.21
C THR A 125 -6.09 -4.30 -10.20
N SER A 126 -7.39 -4.32 -9.93
CA SER A 126 -8.40 -4.92 -10.82
C SER A 126 -8.47 -4.20 -12.17
N ARG A 127 -8.45 -2.87 -12.17
CA ARG A 127 -8.44 -2.02 -13.37
C ARG A 127 -7.18 -2.23 -14.20
N LEU A 128 -6.00 -2.34 -13.56
CA LEU A 128 -4.75 -2.64 -14.26
C LEU A 128 -4.73 -4.05 -14.86
N ALA A 129 -5.21 -5.07 -14.15
CA ALA A 129 -5.31 -6.43 -14.66
C ALA A 129 -6.22 -6.49 -15.90
N PHE A 130 -7.32 -5.74 -15.87
CA PHE A 130 -8.21 -5.60 -17.01
C PHE A 130 -7.52 -4.93 -18.21
N ILE A 131 -6.84 -3.80 -18.00
CA ILE A 131 -6.06 -3.10 -19.04
C ILE A 131 -5.01 -4.02 -19.66
N LEU A 132 -4.30 -4.80 -18.84
CA LEU A 132 -3.33 -5.78 -19.33
C LEU A 132 -3.99 -6.80 -20.25
N GLY A 133 -5.16 -7.33 -19.86
CA GLY A 133 -5.93 -8.27 -20.66
C GLY A 133 -6.37 -7.70 -22.01
N CYS A 134 -6.86 -6.46 -22.05
CA CYS A 134 -7.24 -5.79 -23.29
C CYS A 134 -6.03 -5.46 -24.17
N SER A 135 -4.93 -4.97 -23.58
CA SER A 135 -3.70 -4.70 -24.32
C SER A 135 -3.10 -5.97 -24.92
N ALA A 136 -3.09 -7.08 -24.18
CA ALA A 136 -2.61 -8.38 -24.67
C ALA A 136 -3.43 -8.92 -25.86
N LYS A 137 -4.71 -8.53 -25.96
CA LYS A 137 -5.59 -8.85 -27.10
C LYS A 137 -5.46 -7.86 -28.27
N GLY A 138 -4.59 -6.85 -28.16
CA GLY A 138 -4.44 -5.80 -29.17
C GLY A 138 -5.59 -4.81 -29.21
N GLN A 139 -6.36 -4.67 -28.13
CA GLN A 139 -7.54 -3.79 -28.06
C GLN A 139 -7.20 -2.39 -27.52
N LEU A 140 -5.98 -2.19 -27.01
CA LEU A 140 -5.51 -0.91 -26.48
C LEU A 140 -4.20 -0.51 -27.15
N ASP A 141 -4.27 0.50 -28.00
CA ASP A 141 -3.10 1.10 -28.63
C ASP A 141 -2.33 2.02 -27.66
N GLY A 142 -1.00 1.99 -27.75
CA GLY A 142 -0.12 2.90 -26.99
C GLY A 142 0.07 2.56 -25.51
N ILE A 143 -0.53 1.46 -25.01
CA ILE A 143 -0.31 0.95 -23.65
C ILE A 143 0.95 0.07 -23.62
N ASP A 144 1.91 0.42 -22.76
CA ASP A 144 3.11 -0.39 -22.53
C ASP A 144 2.78 -1.58 -21.61
N GLN A 145 2.64 -2.77 -22.20
CA GLN A 145 2.35 -4.01 -21.46
C GLN A 145 3.41 -4.35 -20.41
N VAL A 146 4.68 -4.00 -20.62
CA VAL A 146 5.76 -4.28 -19.66
C VAL A 146 5.58 -3.39 -18.43
N GLU A 147 5.24 -2.12 -18.62
CA GLU A 147 4.90 -1.21 -17.54
C GLU A 147 3.68 -1.71 -16.76
N VAL A 148 2.57 -2.02 -17.44
CA VAL A 148 1.35 -2.49 -16.77
C VAL A 148 1.60 -3.78 -15.97
N THR A 149 2.35 -4.72 -16.55
CA THR A 149 2.70 -5.98 -15.86
C THR A 149 3.55 -5.72 -14.62
N THR A 150 4.53 -4.82 -14.72
CA THR A 150 5.40 -4.46 -13.60
C THR A 150 4.62 -3.78 -12.48
N LEU A 151 3.74 -2.83 -12.81
CA LEU A 151 2.88 -2.15 -11.85
C LEU A 151 1.93 -3.13 -11.18
N LEU A 152 1.28 -4.02 -11.95
CA LEU A 152 0.37 -5.02 -11.42
C LEU A 152 1.09 -5.97 -10.45
N ALA A 153 2.30 -6.44 -10.78
CA ALA A 153 3.08 -7.30 -9.89
C ALA A 153 3.42 -6.60 -8.56
N ASN A 154 3.86 -5.34 -8.61
CA ASN A 154 4.21 -4.57 -7.42
C ASN A 154 2.98 -4.29 -6.53
N LEU A 155 1.88 -3.86 -7.12
CA LEU A 155 0.66 -3.49 -6.40
C LEU A 155 -0.07 -4.74 -5.85
N THR A 156 -0.07 -5.85 -6.61
CA THR A 156 -0.63 -7.12 -6.14
C THR A 156 0.19 -7.68 -4.97
N PHE A 157 1.52 -7.55 -4.99
CA PHE A 157 2.35 -7.95 -3.85
C PHE A 157 1.96 -7.20 -2.56
N SER A 158 1.70 -5.88 -2.65
CA SER A 158 1.18 -5.10 -1.52
C SER A 158 -0.17 -5.64 -1.01
N VAL A 159 -1.11 -5.97 -1.90
CA VAL A 159 -2.42 -6.52 -1.53
C VAL A 159 -2.31 -7.91 -0.90
N SER A 160 -1.53 -8.82 -1.51
CA SER A 160 -1.38 -10.20 -1.06
C SER A 160 -0.71 -10.30 0.31
N ARG A 161 0.27 -9.43 0.59
CA ARG A 161 0.96 -9.41 1.89
C ARG A 161 -0.04 -9.15 3.02
N GLU A 162 -1.00 -8.27 2.80
CA GLU A 162 -1.98 -7.89 3.81
C GLU A 162 -3.10 -8.92 4.00
N LEU A 163 -3.49 -9.62 2.92
CA LEU A 163 -4.40 -10.77 3.01
C LEU A 163 -3.79 -11.92 3.84
N HIS A 164 -2.48 -12.14 3.73
CA HIS A 164 -1.79 -13.15 4.51
C HIS A 164 -1.79 -12.82 6.01
N PHE A 165 -1.54 -11.56 6.39
CA PHE A 165 -1.68 -11.08 7.76
C PHE A 165 -3.11 -11.22 8.32
N SER A 166 -4.13 -11.08 7.46
CA SER A 166 -5.53 -11.24 7.88
C SER A 166 -5.91 -12.71 8.11
N ALA A 167 -5.39 -13.64 7.29
CA ALA A 167 -5.66 -15.07 7.39
C ALA A 167 -4.98 -15.73 8.60
N GLU A 168 -3.78 -15.27 8.98
CA GLU A 168 -3.09 -15.75 10.20
C GLU A 168 -3.74 -15.23 11.50
N GLY A 169 -4.69 -14.29 11.41
CA GLY A 169 -5.52 -13.83 12.53
C GLY A 169 -6.79 -14.64 12.77
N GLU A 170 -7.13 -15.56 11.86
CA GLU A 170 -8.31 -16.44 11.91
C GLU A 170 -7.91 -17.91 12.14
N GLU A 171 -6.88 -18.20 12.96
CA GLU A 171 -6.82 -19.53 13.58
C GLU A 171 -7.95 -19.64 14.60
N GLU A 172 -9.08 -20.08 14.05
CA GLU A 172 -10.26 -20.64 14.70
C GLU A 172 -9.79 -21.60 15.80
N GLY A 173 -10.09 -21.24 17.05
CA GLY A 173 -9.82 -22.09 18.20
C GLY A 173 -10.62 -23.38 18.09
N ASP A 174 -10.00 -24.43 17.56
CA ASP A 174 -10.39 -25.80 17.81
C ASP A 174 -10.11 -26.08 19.29
N VAL A 175 -11.15 -25.91 20.11
CA VAL A 175 -11.16 -26.38 21.49
C VAL A 175 -11.18 -27.91 21.44
N PRO A 176 -10.15 -28.63 21.91
CA PRO A 176 -10.30 -30.06 22.09
C PRO A 176 -11.18 -30.29 23.33
N ASP A 177 -12.37 -30.85 23.10
CA ASP A 177 -13.18 -31.47 24.15
C ASP A 177 -12.37 -32.59 24.82
N ALA A 178 -11.83 -32.31 26.02
CA ALA A 178 -11.23 -33.33 26.87
C ALA A 178 -11.57 -33.09 28.35
N GLU A 179 -12.30 -34.05 28.92
CA GLU A 179 -12.76 -34.09 30.30
C GLU A 179 -11.61 -34.21 31.34
N GLY A 180 -11.62 -33.31 32.34
CA GLY A 180 -11.21 -33.52 33.75
C GLY A 180 -9.76 -33.13 34.17
N PRO A 181 -9.46 -32.97 35.50
CA PRO A 181 -10.34 -32.87 36.68
C PRO A 181 -10.15 -31.57 37.51
N ASP A 182 -11.19 -31.22 38.28
CA ASP A 182 -11.25 -30.39 39.50
C ASP A 182 -10.25 -29.21 39.65
N TYR A 183 -10.64 -28.04 39.15
CA TYR A 183 -10.02 -26.77 39.51
C TYR A 183 -10.60 -26.23 40.83
N ASP A 184 -9.75 -26.15 41.85
CA ASP A 184 -10.02 -25.57 43.18
C ASP A 184 -9.97 -24.03 43.11
N PRO A 185 -11.07 -23.29 43.38
CA PRO A 185 -11.11 -21.85 43.24
C PRO A 185 -10.53 -21.20 44.50
N GLY A 186 -9.21 -21.24 44.64
CA GLY A 186 -8.53 -20.75 45.82
C GLY A 186 -7.11 -20.32 45.53
N ASP A 187 -6.92 -19.33 44.65
CA ASP A 187 -5.83 -18.36 44.80
C ASP A 187 -6.07 -17.11 43.94
N ASP A 188 -5.93 -15.97 44.59
CA ASP A 188 -6.17 -14.61 44.12
C ASP A 188 -5.38 -14.26 42.84
N TRP A 189 -6.01 -14.41 41.66
CA TRP A 189 -5.59 -13.67 40.47
C TRP A 189 -6.37 -12.37 40.35
N ALA A 190 -5.80 -11.34 40.99
CA ALA A 190 -6.18 -9.97 40.79
C ALA A 190 -5.99 -9.57 39.32
N GLY A 191 -7.10 -9.24 38.66
CA GLY A 191 -7.20 -8.26 37.57
C GLY A 191 -6.07 -8.26 36.55
N GLY A 192 -6.05 -9.25 35.66
CA GLY A 192 -5.57 -9.01 34.31
C GLY A 192 -6.76 -8.54 33.47
N GLU A 193 -6.97 -7.23 33.37
CA GLU A 193 -7.73 -6.69 32.25
C GLU A 193 -7.21 -7.37 30.99
N SER A 194 -8.08 -8.12 30.30
CA SER A 194 -7.89 -8.45 28.91
C SER A 194 -7.53 -7.14 28.23
N THR A 195 -6.24 -6.93 27.96
CA THR A 195 -5.81 -5.88 27.04
C THR A 195 -6.35 -6.31 25.70
N GLU A 196 -7.58 -5.87 25.41
CA GLU A 196 -8.10 -5.73 24.06
C GLU A 196 -6.90 -5.30 23.23
N ARG A 197 -6.48 -6.17 22.30
CA ARG A 197 -5.44 -5.83 21.33
C ARG A 197 -5.82 -4.45 20.81
N PRO A 198 -4.90 -3.48 20.77
CA PRO A 198 -5.24 -2.18 20.22
C PRO A 198 -5.81 -2.44 18.84
N ARG A 199 -7.11 -2.21 18.69
CA ARG A 199 -7.74 -2.05 17.38
C ARG A 199 -7.26 -0.70 16.86
N ASP A 200 -5.95 -0.56 16.70
CA ASP A 200 -5.29 0.60 16.11
C ASP A 200 -5.53 0.55 14.59
N MET A 201 -6.81 0.48 14.24
CA MET A 201 -7.33 0.87 12.95
C MET A 201 -7.78 2.31 13.13
N VAL A 202 -7.21 3.20 12.33
CA VAL A 202 -7.81 4.52 12.06
C VAL A 202 -9.21 4.25 11.50
N GLU A 203 -10.24 4.38 12.36
CA GLU A 203 -11.66 4.33 12.03
C GLU A 203 -12.19 3.09 11.25
N GLY A 204 -11.67 1.89 11.48
CA GLY A 204 -12.20 0.69 10.83
C GLY A 204 -12.06 0.65 9.30
N ARG A 205 -11.17 1.48 8.73
CA ARG A 205 -10.82 1.47 7.32
C ARG A 205 -9.52 0.71 7.15
N CYS A 206 -9.56 -0.46 6.53
CA CYS A 206 -8.34 -1.16 6.14
C CYS A 206 -7.61 -0.29 5.11
N TYR A 207 -6.41 0.17 5.44
CA TYR A 207 -5.52 0.86 4.50
C TYR A 207 -4.45 -0.12 4.02
N LEU A 208 -4.06 0.00 2.76
CA LEU A 208 -2.94 -0.71 2.16
C LEU A 208 -1.76 0.23 1.97
N LEU A 209 -0.60 -0.26 2.38
CA LEU A 209 0.68 0.42 2.19
C LEU A 209 1.20 0.14 0.78
N MET A 210 1.18 1.17 -0.09
CA MET A 210 1.60 1.08 -1.49
C MET A 210 2.65 2.15 -1.82
N ARG A 211 3.62 1.83 -2.70
CA ARG A 211 4.63 2.82 -3.12
C ARG A 211 3.98 3.94 -3.93
N SER A 212 4.21 5.19 -3.53
CA SER A 212 3.61 6.37 -4.15
C SER A 212 3.80 6.41 -5.67
N CYS A 213 5.02 6.16 -6.16
CA CYS A 213 5.29 6.20 -7.59
C CYS A 213 4.51 5.13 -8.39
N ASP A 214 4.30 3.94 -7.83
CA ASP A 214 3.53 2.88 -8.50
C ASP A 214 2.06 3.27 -8.61
N VAL A 215 1.49 3.87 -7.55
CA VAL A 215 0.10 4.34 -7.55
C VAL A 215 -0.11 5.45 -8.59
N HIS A 216 0.80 6.43 -8.66
CA HIS A 216 0.72 7.50 -9.66
C HIS A 216 0.84 6.99 -11.09
N ARG A 217 1.79 6.09 -11.34
CA ARG A 217 1.98 5.50 -12.68
C ARG A 217 0.78 4.65 -13.08
N ALA A 218 0.21 3.89 -12.14
CA ALA A 218 -1.01 3.13 -12.38
C ALA A 218 -2.20 4.04 -12.73
N ALA A 219 -2.38 5.14 -11.99
CA ALA A 219 -3.42 6.13 -12.28
C ALA A 219 -3.25 6.72 -13.70
N ALA A 220 -2.00 7.05 -14.09
CA ALA A 220 -1.70 7.56 -15.43
C ALA A 220 -2.02 6.55 -16.54
N VAL A 221 -1.67 5.26 -16.34
CA VAL A 221 -2.02 4.17 -17.28
C VAL A 221 -3.54 4.04 -17.42
N ILE A 222 -4.28 4.09 -16.31
CA ILE A 222 -5.76 4.00 -16.34
C ILE A 222 -6.36 5.20 -17.08
N ALA A 223 -5.88 6.41 -16.80
CA ALA A 223 -6.31 7.61 -17.51
C ALA A 223 -6.01 7.54 -19.01
N GLN A 224 -4.84 7.01 -19.40
CA GLN A 224 -4.48 6.81 -20.80
C GLN A 224 -5.40 5.78 -21.49
N ALA A 225 -5.73 4.68 -20.81
CA ALA A 225 -6.57 3.62 -21.35
C ALA A 225 -8.05 4.00 -21.47
N LYS A 226 -8.52 4.98 -20.67
CA LYS A 226 -9.94 5.39 -20.57
C LYS A 226 -10.61 5.58 -21.92
N SER A 227 -10.02 6.38 -22.81
CA SER A 227 -10.64 6.73 -24.10
C SER A 227 -10.84 5.50 -24.99
N SER A 228 -9.84 4.61 -25.05
CA SER A 228 -9.90 3.38 -25.85
C SER A 228 -10.90 2.37 -25.27
N LEU A 229 -11.00 2.29 -23.94
CA LEU A 229 -11.96 1.43 -23.25
C LEU A 229 -13.41 1.91 -23.42
N THR A 230 -13.62 3.22 -23.36
CA THR A 230 -14.94 3.83 -23.59
C THR A 230 -15.40 3.59 -25.02
N ALA A 231 -14.49 3.73 -26.00
CA ALA A 231 -14.79 3.45 -27.41
C ALA A 231 -15.11 1.96 -27.63
N ALA A 232 -14.30 1.05 -27.07
CA ALA A 232 -14.55 -0.38 -27.16
C ALA A 232 -15.89 -0.81 -26.55
N ALA A 233 -16.34 -0.14 -25.49
CA ALA A 233 -17.65 -0.38 -24.90
C ALA A 233 -18.81 0.09 -25.79
N ALA A 234 -18.66 1.25 -26.44
CA ALA A 234 -19.65 1.75 -27.39
C ALA A 234 -19.83 0.81 -28.60
N ASP A 235 -18.72 0.29 -29.15
CA ASP A 235 -18.76 -0.65 -30.28
C ASP A 235 -19.54 -1.93 -29.95
N VAL A 236 -19.36 -2.48 -28.73
CA VAL A 236 -20.12 -3.66 -28.28
C VAL A 236 -21.62 -3.36 -28.20
N THR A 237 -22.00 -2.17 -27.71
CA THR A 237 -23.43 -1.78 -27.64
C THR A 237 -24.08 -1.57 -29.01
N GLU A 238 -23.34 -1.09 -30.03
CA GLU A 238 -23.85 -0.94 -31.40
C GLU A 238 -24.01 -2.29 -32.11
N ILE A 239 -23.08 -3.23 -31.91
CA ILE A 239 -23.17 -4.60 -32.44
C ILE A 239 -24.39 -5.32 -31.85
N ASP A 240 -24.61 -5.18 -30.54
CA ASP A 240 -25.72 -5.81 -29.84
C ASP A 240 -27.08 -5.21 -30.26
N ALA A 241 -27.16 -3.89 -30.46
CA ALA A 241 -28.35 -3.23 -30.99
C ALA A 241 -28.69 -3.69 -32.43
N SER A 242 -27.67 -3.83 -33.29
CA SER A 242 -27.84 -4.27 -34.67
C SER A 242 -28.17 -5.76 -34.78
N ALA A 243 -27.57 -6.62 -33.96
CA ALA A 243 -27.91 -8.04 -33.84
C ALA A 243 -29.35 -8.25 -33.33
N ARG A 244 -29.80 -7.48 -32.33
CA ARG A 244 -31.18 -7.52 -31.82
C ARG A 244 -32.22 -7.08 -32.85
N THR A 245 -31.90 -6.12 -33.72
CA THR A 245 -32.79 -5.75 -34.83
C THR A 245 -32.87 -6.82 -35.93
N ALA A 246 -31.90 -7.73 -36.01
CA ALA A 246 -31.81 -8.75 -37.05
C ALA A 246 -32.40 -10.11 -36.65
N SER A 247 -32.38 -10.50 -35.36
CA SER A 247 -32.69 -11.89 -34.97
C SER A 247 -34.10 -12.16 -34.43
N GLY A 248 -34.82 -11.19 -33.84
CA GLY A 248 -36.19 -11.41 -33.36
C GLY A 248 -36.38 -12.54 -32.32
N GLU A 249 -35.31 -13.11 -31.79
CA GLU A 249 -35.32 -14.18 -30.80
C GLU A 249 -34.53 -13.76 -29.56
N ALA A 250 -35.12 -14.02 -28.39
CA ALA A 250 -34.50 -13.81 -27.10
C ALA A 250 -33.42 -14.87 -26.88
N THR A 251 -32.21 -14.63 -27.38
CA THR A 251 -31.02 -15.35 -26.96
C THR A 251 -30.57 -14.81 -25.61
N LEU A 252 -30.45 -15.71 -24.63
CA LEU A 252 -29.72 -15.47 -23.38
C LEU A 252 -28.23 -15.35 -23.73
N ASP A 253 -27.83 -14.18 -24.21
CA ASP A 253 -26.45 -13.87 -24.56
C ASP A 253 -25.63 -13.61 -23.29
N LEU A 254 -24.93 -14.65 -22.84
CA LEU A 254 -23.79 -14.51 -21.93
C LEU A 254 -22.53 -14.19 -22.76
N GLU A 255 -22.56 -13.09 -23.51
CA GLU A 255 -21.32 -12.46 -23.97
C GLU A 255 -20.72 -11.64 -22.80
N PRO A 256 -19.38 -11.60 -22.65
CA PRO A 256 -18.75 -10.91 -21.54
C PRO A 256 -18.94 -9.41 -21.71
N GLN A 257 -20.02 -8.87 -21.11
CA GLN A 257 -20.17 -7.43 -20.96
C GLN A 257 -18.89 -6.90 -20.32
N LEU A 258 -18.24 -5.94 -20.98
CA LEU A 258 -17.13 -5.20 -20.40
C LEU A 258 -17.59 -4.70 -19.03
N PRO A 259 -16.87 -5.01 -17.94
CA PRO A 259 -17.32 -4.63 -16.62
C PRO A 259 -17.58 -3.13 -16.56
N GLN A 260 -18.78 -2.74 -16.11
CA GLN A 260 -19.23 -1.34 -16.10
C GLN A 260 -18.22 -0.40 -15.43
N PHE A 261 -17.52 -0.88 -14.40
CA PHE A 261 -16.50 -0.09 -13.71
C PHE A 261 -15.38 0.40 -14.64
N MET A 262 -15.10 -0.26 -15.76
CA MET A 262 -14.05 0.13 -16.73
C MET A 262 -14.57 0.72 -18.04
N SER A 263 -15.79 0.39 -18.44
CA SER A 263 -16.41 0.84 -19.69
C SER A 263 -17.21 2.13 -19.53
N ASP A 264 -17.66 2.44 -18.31
CA ASP A 264 -18.33 3.69 -17.99
C ASP A 264 -17.30 4.80 -17.72
N PRO A 265 -17.27 5.86 -18.55
CA PRO A 265 -16.33 6.96 -18.36
C PRO A 265 -16.56 7.71 -17.04
N ASP A 266 -17.79 7.78 -16.53
CA ASP A 266 -18.12 8.49 -15.30
C ASP A 266 -17.60 7.73 -14.08
N LEU A 267 -17.74 6.40 -14.06
CA LEU A 267 -17.17 5.56 -13.00
C LEU A 267 -15.64 5.55 -13.00
N CYS A 268 -15.03 5.66 -14.18
CA CYS A 268 -13.57 5.79 -14.29
C CYS A 268 -13.09 7.14 -13.74
N ASP A 269 -13.81 8.23 -14.05
CA ASP A 269 -13.51 9.55 -13.52
C ASP A 269 -13.74 9.65 -12.01
N GLU A 270 -14.81 9.06 -11.49
CA GLU A 270 -15.07 8.99 -10.05
C GLU A 270 -13.96 8.25 -9.32
N PHE A 271 -13.50 7.11 -9.87
CA PHE A 271 -12.38 6.37 -9.32
C PHE A 271 -11.08 7.20 -9.33
N LEU A 272 -10.74 7.81 -10.48
CA LEU A 272 -9.51 8.61 -10.60
C LEU A 272 -9.55 9.85 -9.68
N TRP A 273 -10.72 10.48 -9.53
CA TRP A 273 -10.92 11.59 -8.60
C TRP A 273 -10.79 11.13 -7.14
N GLY A 274 -11.39 9.99 -6.80
CA GLY A 274 -11.27 9.38 -5.47
C GLY A 274 -9.84 9.03 -5.14
N LEU A 275 -9.08 8.49 -6.09
CA LEU A 275 -7.66 8.20 -5.93
C LEU A 275 -6.81 9.46 -5.80
N ASP A 276 -7.09 10.48 -6.62
CA ASP A 276 -6.39 11.78 -6.60
C ASP A 276 -6.44 12.44 -5.20
N HIS A 277 -7.58 12.35 -4.52
CA HIS A 277 -7.72 12.83 -3.13
C HIS A 277 -6.68 12.25 -2.16
N TRP A 278 -6.22 11.02 -2.38
CA TRP A 278 -5.26 10.33 -1.50
C TRP A 278 -3.80 10.53 -1.92
N ILE A 279 -3.55 10.95 -3.15
CA ILE A 279 -2.19 10.97 -3.71
C ILE A 279 -1.72 12.36 -4.13
N SER A 280 -2.63 13.33 -4.25
CA SER A 280 -2.35 14.71 -4.60
C SER A 280 -2.38 15.63 -3.37
N PRO A 281 -1.55 16.70 -3.34
CA PRO A 281 -1.60 17.68 -2.27
C PRO A 281 -2.99 18.33 -2.20
N ALA A 282 -3.52 18.55 -1.00
CA ALA A 282 -4.71 19.38 -0.84
C ALA A 282 -4.44 20.78 -1.41
N ALA A 283 -5.32 21.23 -2.32
CA ALA A 283 -5.25 22.54 -2.97
C ALA A 283 -5.58 23.69 -1.99
#